data_AF-I2GJJ8-F1
#
_entry.id   AF-I2GJJ8-F1
#
_cell.length_a   1.000
_cell.length_b   1.000
_cell.length_c   1.000
_cell.angle_alpha   90.00
_cell.angle_beta   90.00
_cell.angle_gamma   90.00
#
_symmetry.space_group_name_H-M   'P 1'
#
loop_
_entity.id
_entity.type
_entity.pdbx_description
1 polymer ?
#
loop_
_entity_poly.entity_id
_entity_poly.type
_entity_poly.pdbx_seq_one_letter_code
_entity_poly.pdbx_strand_id
1 'polypeptide(L)'
;MIDLFPENDLAFFTPFYLLSTLATINYCTSDGVLISHQKLLVRWPVYAITGFVGLFVVVVTALWLYGHVVQGEVIDQTAWIILGASILRLLTVIIALASIQQWGEKLATWIILGGLSGAASAQLAYPVAELVVKLVILAGLLEYPAKGVGNMTPTGWFNLAAVWFIFGLPGIFFVQAARNYRDRKGLSNTWVWLGSLLGIIALVSIGLLIG
;
A
#
# COMPACT_ATOMS: atom_id res chain seq x y z
N MET A 1 -6.46 35.01 -33.44
CA MET A 1 -6.15 33.71 -34.07
C MET A 1 -4.96 33.14 -33.30
N ILE A 2 -5.27 32.17 -32.42
CA ILE A 2 -4.45 31.04 -31.94
C ILE A 2 -3.04 31.33 -31.36
N ASP A 3 -2.95 31.13 -30.03
CA ASP A 3 -2.00 30.34 -29.21
C ASP A 3 -0.57 30.04 -29.72
N LEU A 4 0.42 30.08 -28.80
CA LEU A 4 0.86 28.88 -28.06
C LEU A 4 2.02 29.20 -27.05
N PHE A 5 1.71 28.97 -25.76
CA PHE A 5 2.56 28.56 -24.61
C PHE A 5 3.82 29.36 -24.18
N PRO A 6 3.87 29.79 -22.90
CA PRO A 6 5.11 30.12 -22.21
C PRO A 6 5.60 28.98 -21.29
N GLU A 7 6.93 28.88 -21.24
CA GLU A 7 7.83 28.59 -20.10
C GLU A 7 7.23 27.95 -18.84
N ASN A 8 7.82 26.82 -18.41
CA ASN A 8 8.10 26.56 -16.99
C ASN A 8 9.12 25.42 -16.85
N ASP A 9 10.38 25.79 -16.69
CA ASP A 9 11.44 24.97 -16.13
C ASP A 9 11.75 25.43 -14.69
N LEU A 10 11.74 24.46 -13.77
CA LEU A 10 12.68 24.29 -12.65
C LEU A 10 12.69 25.31 -11.47
N ALA A 11 12.05 24.91 -10.37
CA ALA A 11 12.53 25.07 -8.99
C ALA A 11 11.90 23.93 -8.13
N PHE A 12 12.58 22.81 -7.87
CA PHE A 12 13.52 22.54 -6.78
C PHE A 12 12.99 22.87 -5.35
N PHE A 13 12.66 21.79 -4.61
CA PHE A 13 12.74 21.57 -3.15
C PHE A 13 12.10 22.58 -2.14
N THR A 14 11.08 22.06 -1.42
CA THR A 14 10.58 22.42 -0.06
C THR A 14 9.89 23.78 0.15
N PRO A 15 8.71 23.82 0.84
CA PRO A 15 8.63 23.59 2.29
C PRO A 15 7.50 22.64 2.74
N PHE A 16 7.89 21.53 3.36
CA PHE A 16 7.02 20.50 3.94
C PHE A 16 6.56 20.81 5.39
N TYR A 17 6.60 22.07 5.85
CA TYR A 17 6.39 22.40 7.28
C TYR A 17 5.51 23.61 7.61
N LEU A 18 4.92 24.31 6.63
CA LEU A 18 4.18 25.57 6.90
C LEU A 18 2.68 25.55 6.60
N LEU A 19 2.13 24.43 6.12
CA LEU A 19 0.69 24.28 5.86
C LEU A 19 -0.06 23.43 6.90
N SER A 20 0.62 22.90 7.93
CA SER A 20 -0.03 22.18 9.04
C SER A 20 -0.51 23.09 10.18
N THR A 21 -0.15 24.38 10.18
CA THR A 21 -0.37 25.28 11.34
C THR A 21 -1.42 26.37 11.13
N LEU A 22 -2.07 26.46 9.96
CA LEU A 22 -2.99 27.57 9.62
C LEU A 22 -4.45 27.18 9.32
N ALA A 23 -4.88 25.95 9.65
CA ALA A 23 -6.27 25.51 9.48
C ALA A 23 -7.01 25.22 10.80
N THR A 24 -6.63 25.90 11.88
CA THR A 24 -7.41 25.96 13.13
C THR A 24 -7.78 27.41 13.41
N ILE A 25 -8.56 28.02 12.52
CA ILE A 25 -9.30 29.24 12.85
C ILE A 25 -10.63 28.78 13.42
N ASN A 26 -10.72 28.82 14.76
CA ASN A 26 -11.95 28.67 15.51
C ASN A 26 -12.90 29.82 15.14
N TYR A 27 -13.91 29.55 14.32
CA TYR A 27 -15.11 30.38 14.29
C TYR A 27 -16.01 29.96 15.45
N CYS A 28 -15.99 30.74 16.52
CA CYS A 28 -17.00 30.70 17.56
C CYS A 28 -18.22 31.48 17.04
N THR A 29 -19.10 30.82 16.28
CA THR A 29 -20.41 31.41 15.93
C THR A 29 -21.38 31.18 17.07
N SER A 30 -21.92 32.29 17.60
CA SER A 30 -22.88 32.39 18.70
C SER A 30 -24.29 31.88 18.34
N ASP A 31 -24.40 30.86 17.49
CA ASP A 31 -25.66 30.26 17.10
C ASP A 31 -25.48 28.75 17.21
N GLY A 32 -26.32 28.10 18.03
CA GLY A 32 -26.25 26.67 18.40
C GLY A 32 -26.48 25.70 17.24
N VAL A 33 -25.72 25.84 16.16
CA VAL A 33 -25.63 24.92 15.03
C VAL A 33 -24.52 23.94 15.37
N LEU A 34 -24.90 22.70 15.66
CA LEU A 34 -23.98 21.56 15.74
C LEU A 34 -23.18 21.50 14.42
N ILE A 35 -21.96 22.03 14.42
CA ILE A 35 -21.00 21.79 13.35
C ILE A 35 -20.68 20.30 13.42
N SER A 36 -21.45 19.51 12.67
CA SER A 36 -21.10 18.14 12.30
C SER A 36 -19.65 18.18 11.88
N HIS A 37 -18.76 17.60 12.70
CA HIS A 37 -17.36 17.43 12.39
C HIS A 37 -17.26 16.60 11.11
N GLN A 38 -17.32 17.24 9.95
CA GLN A 38 -16.96 16.63 8.69
C GLN A 38 -15.48 16.29 8.81
N LYS A 39 -15.18 15.03 9.19
CA LYS A 39 -13.81 14.51 9.23
C LYS A 39 -13.17 14.80 7.88
N LEU A 40 -12.14 15.65 7.91
CA LEU A 40 -11.41 16.10 6.73
C LEU A 40 -10.94 14.89 5.90
N LEU A 41 -11.19 14.92 4.59
CA LEU A 41 -10.83 13.84 3.68
C LEU A 41 -9.30 13.78 3.52
N VAL A 42 -8.63 12.94 4.30
CA VAL A 42 -7.19 12.70 4.17
C VAL A 42 -6.93 11.76 2.97
N ARG A 43 -6.66 12.34 1.79
CA ARG A 43 -6.49 11.62 0.51
C ARG A 43 -5.05 11.20 0.20
N TRP A 44 -4.06 11.82 0.83
CA TRP A 44 -2.64 11.61 0.51
C TRP A 44 -2.18 10.13 0.61
N PRO A 45 -2.65 9.28 1.54
CA PRO A 45 -2.18 7.89 1.61
C PRO A 45 -2.55 7.11 0.34
N VAL A 46 -3.70 7.43 -0.26
CA VAL A 46 -4.15 6.80 -1.49
C VAL A 46 -3.27 7.22 -2.67
N TYR A 47 -2.94 8.51 -2.77
CA TYR A 47 -2.01 8.96 -3.81
C TYR A 47 -0.61 8.35 -3.65
N ALA A 48 -0.13 8.19 -2.41
CA ALA A 48 1.13 7.52 -2.12
C ALA A 48 1.10 6.04 -2.55
N ILE A 49 0.02 5.31 -2.24
CA ILE A 49 -0.20 3.93 -2.71
C ILE A 49 -0.20 3.89 -4.24
N THR A 50 -1.01 4.73 -4.89
CA THR A 50 -1.12 4.75 -6.35
C THR A 50 0.21 5.07 -7.02
N GLY A 51 0.97 6.05 -6.50
CA GLY A 51 2.28 6.38 -7.03
C GLY A 51 3.27 5.24 -6.85
N PHE A 52 3.44 4.74 -5.63
CA PHE A 52 4.46 3.75 -5.31
C PHE A 52 4.14 2.35 -5.87
N VAL A 53 2.94 1.83 -5.56
CA VAL A 53 2.52 0.50 -6.02
C VAL A 53 2.18 0.53 -7.49
N GLY A 54 1.56 1.61 -7.99
CA GLY A 54 1.27 1.74 -9.42
C GLY A 54 2.53 1.79 -10.28
N LEU A 55 3.56 2.55 -9.87
CA LEU A 55 4.84 2.56 -10.56
C LEU A 55 5.48 1.17 -10.58
N PHE A 56 5.47 0.46 -9.43
CA PHE A 56 5.97 -0.90 -9.36
C PHE A 56 5.24 -1.84 -10.34
N VAL A 57 3.91 -1.79 -10.40
CA VAL A 57 3.11 -2.60 -11.33
C VAL A 57 3.47 -2.27 -12.78
N VAL A 58 3.61 -0.99 -13.13
CA VAL A 58 3.98 -0.57 -14.49
C VAL A 58 5.34 -1.12 -14.88
N VAL A 59 6.35 -0.97 -14.02
CA VAL A 59 7.71 -1.45 -14.29
C VAL A 59 7.74 -2.97 -14.45
N VAL A 60 7.15 -3.72 -13.52
CA VAL A 60 7.15 -5.19 -13.56
C VAL A 60 6.39 -5.71 -14.78
N THR A 61 5.24 -5.12 -15.11
CA THR A 61 4.46 -5.51 -16.29
C THR A 61 5.20 -5.19 -17.58
N ALA A 62 5.88 -4.04 -17.66
CA ALA A 62 6.69 -3.67 -18.82
C ALA A 62 7.86 -4.63 -19.04
N LEU A 63 8.58 -4.98 -17.97
CA LEU A 63 9.68 -5.96 -18.04
C LEU A 63 9.16 -7.35 -18.45
N TRP A 64 8.02 -7.76 -17.90
CA TRP A 64 7.38 -9.04 -18.26
C TRP A 64 6.99 -9.08 -19.74
N LEU A 65 6.35 -8.02 -20.25
CA LEU A 65 5.97 -7.89 -21.66
C LEU A 65 7.20 -7.88 -22.56
N TYR A 66 8.26 -7.17 -22.17
CA TYR A 66 9.49 -7.14 -22.95
C TYR A 66 10.13 -8.53 -23.09
N GLY A 67 10.30 -9.27 -21.99
CA GLY A 67 10.89 -10.62 -22.04
C GLY A 67 10.05 -11.61 -22.85
N HIS A 68 8.75 -11.69 -22.58
CA HIS A 68 7.93 -12.77 -23.16
C HIS A 68 7.33 -12.43 -24.52
N VAL A 69 6.97 -11.17 -24.76
CA VAL A 69 6.32 -10.74 -26.01
C VAL A 69 7.34 -10.25 -27.04
N VAL A 70 8.35 -9.50 -26.61
CA VAL A 70 9.34 -8.93 -27.54
C VAL A 70 10.50 -9.89 -27.79
N GLN A 71 11.04 -10.51 -26.74
CA GLN A 71 12.18 -11.45 -26.87
C GLN A 71 11.73 -12.90 -27.12
N GLY A 72 10.44 -13.20 -26.95
CA GLY A 72 9.87 -14.52 -27.24
C GLY A 72 10.27 -15.60 -26.23
N GLU A 73 10.63 -15.22 -25.00
CA GLU A 73 10.92 -16.17 -23.93
C GLU A 73 9.70 -17.04 -23.61
N VAL A 74 9.94 -18.32 -23.34
CA VAL A 74 8.86 -19.27 -23.01
C VAL A 74 8.25 -18.90 -21.66
N ILE A 75 6.93 -18.75 -21.62
CA ILE A 75 6.20 -18.46 -20.38
C ILE A 75 6.23 -19.71 -19.48
N ASP A 76 7.11 -19.69 -18.50
CA ASP A 76 7.22 -20.72 -17.47
C ASP A 76 6.22 -20.49 -16.33
N GLN A 77 6.22 -21.40 -15.35
CA GLN A 77 5.37 -21.27 -14.16
C GLN A 77 5.65 -19.98 -13.38
N THR A 78 6.92 -19.56 -13.32
CA THR A 78 7.37 -18.32 -12.66
C THR A 78 6.76 -17.09 -13.32
N ALA A 79 6.75 -17.03 -14.65
CA ALA A 79 6.19 -15.93 -15.43
C ALA A 79 4.68 -15.78 -15.17
N TRP A 80 3.94 -16.89 -15.04
CA TRP A 80 2.52 -16.87 -14.66
C TRP A 80 2.31 -16.33 -13.25
N ILE A 81 3.16 -16.72 -12.29
CA ILE A 81 3.10 -16.23 -10.91
C ILE A 81 3.35 -14.72 -10.87
N ILE A 82 4.36 -14.23 -11.61
CA ILE A 82 4.68 -12.79 -11.71
C ILE A 82 3.51 -12.01 -12.31
N LEU A 83 2.88 -12.53 -13.37
CA LEU A 83 1.71 -11.92 -13.99
C LEU A 83 0.53 -11.87 -13.01
N GLY A 84 0.23 -12.98 -12.33
CA GLY A 84 -0.83 -13.05 -11.32
C GLY A 84 -0.60 -12.09 -10.16
N ALA A 85 0.63 -11.99 -9.65
CA ALA A 85 1.01 -11.04 -8.61
C ALA A 85 0.84 -9.58 -9.08
N SER A 86 1.20 -9.29 -10.34
CA SER A 86 1.03 -7.96 -10.95
C SER A 86 -0.44 -7.57 -11.07
N ILE A 87 -1.31 -8.51 -11.50
CA ILE A 87 -2.76 -8.30 -11.56
C ILE A 87 -3.32 -8.03 -10.17
N LEU A 88 -2.95 -8.85 -9.18
CA LEU A 88 -3.41 -8.66 -7.80
C LEU A 88 -3.00 -7.28 -7.26
N ARG A 89 -1.78 -6.84 -7.55
CA ARG A 89 -1.29 -5.51 -7.19
C ARG A 89 -2.07 -4.40 -7.87
N LEU A 90 -2.40 -4.54 -9.15
CA LEU A 90 -3.25 -3.59 -9.86
C LEU A 90 -4.63 -3.48 -9.18
N LEU A 91 -5.23 -4.60 -8.79
CA LEU A 91 -6.49 -4.60 -8.03
C LEU A 91 -6.37 -3.84 -6.71
N THR A 92 -5.26 -3.96 -5.99
CA THR A 92 -5.05 -3.17 -4.75
C THR A 92 -5.01 -1.66 -5.01
N VAL A 93 -4.43 -1.22 -6.13
CA VAL A 93 -4.41 0.19 -6.55
C VAL A 93 -5.82 0.66 -6.92
N ILE A 94 -6.58 -0.16 -7.66
CA ILE A 94 -7.96 0.14 -8.02
C ILE A 94 -8.83 0.29 -6.76
N ILE A 95 -8.70 -0.61 -5.79
CA ILE A 95 -9.43 -0.53 -4.50
C ILE A 95 -9.02 0.73 -3.73
N ALA A 96 -7.74 1.08 -3.72
CA ALA A 96 -7.27 2.31 -3.10
C ALA A 96 -7.93 3.54 -3.74
N LEU A 97 -7.94 3.62 -5.08
CA LEU A 97 -8.59 4.70 -5.82
C LEU A 97 -10.11 4.74 -5.59
N ALA A 98 -10.77 3.59 -5.55
CA ALA A 98 -12.19 3.48 -5.23
C ALA A 98 -12.55 4.14 -3.89
N SER A 99 -11.63 4.13 -2.92
CA SER A 99 -11.87 4.70 -1.59
C SER A 99 -11.94 6.24 -1.53
N ILE A 100 -11.55 6.92 -2.62
CA ILE A 100 -11.56 8.40 -2.72
C ILE A 100 -12.35 8.93 -3.93
N GLN A 101 -12.61 8.09 -4.94
CA GLN A 101 -13.29 8.49 -6.17
C GLN A 101 -14.80 8.28 -6.09
N GLN A 102 -15.56 9.11 -6.81
CA GLN A 102 -17.03 9.05 -6.85
C GLN A 102 -17.56 7.72 -7.41
N TRP A 103 -16.88 7.14 -8.41
CA TRP A 103 -17.28 5.84 -8.95
C TRP A 103 -17.17 4.71 -7.93
N GLY A 104 -16.29 4.84 -6.93
CA GLY A 104 -16.14 3.87 -5.86
C GLY A 104 -17.31 3.86 -4.89
N GLU A 105 -18.18 4.88 -4.90
CA GLU A 105 -19.40 4.89 -4.10
C GLU A 105 -20.44 3.89 -4.62
N LYS A 106 -20.30 3.42 -5.86
CA LYS A 106 -21.13 2.34 -6.41
C LYS A 106 -20.74 0.96 -5.86
N LEU A 107 -19.54 0.82 -5.31
CA LEU A 107 -19.08 -0.43 -4.72
C LEU A 107 -19.55 -0.53 -3.27
N ALA A 108 -19.78 -1.76 -2.82
CA ALA A 108 -20.16 -1.99 -1.44
C ALA A 108 -19.02 -1.56 -0.51
N THR A 109 -19.36 -0.75 0.50
CA THR A 109 -18.41 -0.15 1.44
C THR A 109 -17.56 -1.18 2.18
N TRP A 110 -18.12 -2.36 2.46
CA TRP A 110 -17.42 -3.47 3.08
C TRP A 110 -16.34 -4.09 2.16
N ILE A 111 -16.53 -4.08 0.84
CA ILE A 111 -15.52 -4.58 -0.13
C ILE A 111 -14.31 -3.66 -0.13
N ILE A 112 -14.53 -2.33 -0.15
CA ILE A 112 -13.43 -1.36 -0.15
C ILE A 112 -12.65 -1.45 1.16
N LEU A 113 -13.34 -1.47 2.30
CA LEU A 113 -12.68 -1.57 3.60
C LEU A 113 -11.95 -2.92 3.77
N GLY A 114 -12.59 -4.02 3.38
CA GLY A 114 -12.01 -5.36 3.40
C GLY A 114 -10.79 -5.46 2.49
N GLY A 115 -10.87 -4.91 1.28
CA GLY A 115 -9.77 -4.89 0.31
C GLY A 115 -8.57 -4.05 0.79
N LEU A 116 -8.82 -2.86 1.36
CA LEU A 116 -7.75 -2.02 1.93
C LEU A 116 -7.05 -2.71 3.12
N SER A 117 -7.83 -3.29 4.04
CA SER A 117 -7.29 -3.98 5.22
C SER A 117 -6.62 -5.31 4.89
N GLY A 118 -7.13 -6.04 3.89
CA GLY A 118 -6.50 -7.23 3.33
C GLY A 118 -5.18 -6.91 2.65
N ALA A 119 -5.16 -5.90 1.77
CA ALA A 119 -3.92 -5.43 1.12
C ALA A 119 -2.87 -4.97 2.15
N ALA A 120 -3.28 -4.24 3.19
CA ALA A 120 -2.41 -3.86 4.29
C ALA A 120 -1.77 -5.09 4.97
N SER A 121 -2.59 -6.06 5.35
CA SER A 121 -2.12 -7.26 6.05
C SER A 121 -1.16 -8.09 5.20
N ALA A 122 -1.48 -8.33 3.92
CA ALA A 122 -0.64 -9.10 3.01
C ALA A 122 0.72 -8.41 2.76
N GLN A 123 0.75 -7.08 2.69
CA GLN A 123 1.98 -6.32 2.49
C GLN A 123 2.84 -6.23 3.77
N LEU A 124 2.22 -6.16 4.95
CA LEU A 124 2.96 -6.05 6.21
C LEU A 124 3.43 -7.40 6.76
N ALA A 125 2.72 -8.49 6.45
CA ALA A 125 3.01 -9.80 7.04
C ALA A 125 4.46 -10.24 6.84
N TYR A 126 4.98 -10.11 5.63
CA TYR A 126 6.35 -10.52 5.30
C TYR A 126 7.44 -9.68 6.02
N PRO A 127 7.50 -8.34 5.87
CA PRO A 127 8.49 -7.51 6.58
C PRO A 127 8.42 -7.65 8.10
N VAL A 128 7.20 -7.80 8.65
CA VAL A 128 7.01 -8.00 10.10
C VAL A 128 7.52 -9.37 10.53
N ALA A 129 7.18 -10.44 9.79
CA ALA A 129 7.67 -11.78 10.09
C ALA A 129 9.20 -11.84 10.05
N GLU A 130 9.83 -11.26 9.02
CA GLU A 130 11.29 -11.21 8.92
C GLU A 130 11.93 -10.44 10.08
N LEU A 131 11.37 -9.28 10.45
CA LEU A 131 11.84 -8.51 11.60
C LEU A 131 11.72 -9.32 12.89
N VAL A 132 10.58 -9.97 13.13
CA VAL A 132 10.35 -10.80 14.32
C VAL A 132 11.37 -11.94 14.40
N VAL A 133 11.57 -12.69 13.32
CA VAL A 133 12.55 -13.78 13.29
C VAL A 133 13.95 -13.27 13.62
N LYS A 134 14.36 -12.13 13.05
CA LYS A 134 15.66 -11.55 13.36
C LYS A 134 15.78 -11.10 14.82
N LEU A 135 14.76 -10.44 15.37
CA LEU A 135 14.78 -10.03 16.78
C LEU A 135 14.85 -11.23 17.73
N VAL A 136 14.17 -12.34 17.42
CA VAL A 136 14.20 -13.58 18.21
C VAL A 136 15.59 -14.23 18.17
N ILE A 137 16.23 -14.29 17.00
CA ILE A 137 17.61 -14.78 16.88
C ILE A 137 18.58 -13.87 17.64
N LEU A 138 18.41 -12.54 17.54
CA LEU A 138 19.25 -11.56 18.25
C LEU A 138 19.12 -11.71 19.78
N ALA A 139 17.94 -12.05 20.26
CA ALA A 139 17.68 -12.34 21.67
C ALA A 139 18.23 -13.70 22.14
N GLY A 140 18.83 -14.51 21.24
CA GLY A 140 19.34 -15.84 21.54
C GLY A 140 18.23 -16.88 21.80
N LEU A 141 17.00 -16.60 21.39
CA LEU A 141 15.83 -17.46 21.65
C LEU A 141 15.61 -18.53 20.56
N LEU A 142 16.27 -18.38 19.41
CA LEU A 142 16.13 -19.28 18.27
C LEU A 142 17.46 -19.41 17.53
N GLU A 143 17.92 -20.65 17.34
CA GLU A 143 18.99 -20.96 16.40
C GLU A 143 18.37 -21.25 15.03
N TYR A 144 18.72 -20.44 14.03
CA TYR A 144 18.20 -20.55 12.68
C TYR A 144 19.36 -20.61 11.68
N PRO A 145 19.22 -21.34 10.56
CA PRO A 145 20.25 -21.35 9.52
C PRO A 145 20.59 -19.93 9.05
N ALA A 146 21.87 -19.66 8.80
CA ALA A 146 22.38 -18.37 8.32
C ALA A 146 22.04 -18.07 6.84
N LYS A 147 20.83 -18.44 6.40
CA LYS A 147 20.30 -18.27 5.04
C LYS A 147 18.88 -17.71 5.09
N GLY A 148 18.47 -17.01 4.04
CA GLY A 148 17.12 -16.42 3.94
C GLY A 148 16.82 -15.47 5.09
N VAL A 149 15.66 -15.65 5.72
CA VAL A 149 15.12 -14.83 6.83
C VAL A 149 16.06 -14.79 8.05
N GLY A 150 16.83 -15.86 8.28
CA GLY A 150 17.79 -15.96 9.40
C GLY A 150 19.16 -15.33 9.13
N ASN A 151 19.38 -14.72 7.96
CA ASN A 151 20.67 -14.13 7.63
C ASN A 151 20.94 -12.86 8.49
N MET A 152 21.90 -12.94 9.40
CA MET A 152 22.29 -11.84 10.30
C MET A 152 23.42 -10.95 9.80
N THR A 153 23.94 -11.21 8.59
CA THR A 153 25.00 -10.39 7.97
C THR A 153 24.49 -8.99 7.58
N PRO A 154 25.38 -8.02 7.29
CA PRO A 154 24.97 -6.70 6.77
C PRO A 154 24.04 -6.78 5.55
N THR A 155 24.27 -7.73 4.64
CA THR A 155 23.39 -7.99 3.48
C THR A 155 21.99 -8.41 3.92
N GLY A 156 21.88 -9.25 4.95
CA GLY A 156 20.59 -9.65 5.51
C GLY A 156 19.81 -8.49 6.13
N TRP A 157 20.48 -7.52 6.75
CA TRP A 157 19.85 -6.31 7.28
C TRP A 157 19.47 -5.33 6.18
N PHE A 158 20.30 -5.20 5.15
CA PHE A 158 19.97 -4.42 3.96
C PHE A 158 18.72 -4.98 3.25
N ASN A 159 18.63 -6.30 3.11
CA ASN A 159 17.44 -6.96 2.54
C ASN A 159 16.18 -6.66 3.36
N LEU A 160 16.25 -6.77 4.69
CA LEU A 160 15.14 -6.38 5.56
C LEU A 160 14.72 -4.92 5.32
N ALA A 161 15.66 -3.99 5.24
CA ALA A 161 15.38 -2.58 4.98
C ALA A 161 14.71 -2.37 3.61
N ALA A 162 15.20 -3.05 2.57
CA ALA A 162 14.60 -3.02 1.23
C ALA A 162 13.18 -3.59 1.24
N VAL A 163 12.94 -4.68 1.95
CA VAL A 163 11.60 -5.29 2.09
C VAL A 163 10.65 -4.34 2.82
N TRP A 164 11.08 -3.69 3.90
CA TRP A 164 10.29 -2.65 4.57
C TRP A 164 9.98 -1.46 3.67
N PHE A 165 10.92 -1.06 2.82
CA PHE A 165 10.69 0.02 1.86
C PHE A 165 9.67 -0.38 0.78
N ILE A 166 9.78 -1.58 0.22
CA ILE A 166 8.95 -2.05 -0.89
C ILE A 166 7.55 -2.47 -0.43
N PHE A 167 7.45 -3.15 0.71
CA PHE A 167 6.19 -3.73 1.20
C PHE A 167 5.68 -3.04 2.47
N GLY A 168 6.58 -2.69 3.38
CA GLY A 168 6.23 -2.07 4.66
C GLY A 168 5.59 -0.69 4.51
N LEU A 169 6.23 0.23 3.79
CA LEU A 169 5.72 1.58 3.58
C LEU A 169 4.35 1.59 2.88
N PRO A 170 4.14 0.90 1.73
CA PRO A 170 2.82 0.78 1.14
C PRO A 170 1.79 0.15 2.08
N GLY A 171 2.18 -0.89 2.82
CA GLY A 171 1.31 -1.54 3.80
C GLY A 171 0.81 -0.57 4.87
N ILE A 172 1.68 0.31 5.39
CA ILE A 172 1.31 1.37 6.34
C ILE A 172 0.31 2.35 5.71
N PHE A 173 0.53 2.76 4.46
CA PHE A 173 -0.42 3.64 3.77
C PHE A 173 -1.78 2.96 3.57
N PHE A 174 -1.82 1.65 3.29
CA PHE A 174 -3.08 0.90 3.23
C PHE A 174 -3.79 0.87 4.59
N VAL A 175 -3.06 0.69 5.70
CA VAL A 175 -3.64 0.79 7.06
C VAL A 175 -4.25 2.16 7.29
N GLN A 176 -3.54 3.23 6.93
CA GLN A 176 -4.03 4.60 7.10
C GLN A 176 -5.26 4.86 6.21
N ALA A 177 -5.24 4.42 4.95
CA ALA A 177 -6.37 4.52 4.04
C ALA A 177 -7.59 3.76 4.56
N ALA A 178 -7.41 2.54 5.08
CA ALA A 178 -8.48 1.73 5.68
C ALA A 178 -9.09 2.41 6.90
N ARG A 179 -8.25 2.93 7.83
CA ARG A 179 -8.71 3.67 9.01
C ARG A 179 -9.50 4.92 8.62
N ASN A 180 -8.96 5.72 7.69
CA ASN A 180 -9.62 6.92 7.20
C ASN A 180 -10.94 6.58 6.48
N TYR A 181 -11.01 5.49 5.71
CA TYR A 181 -12.25 5.08 5.04
C TYR A 181 -13.30 4.58 6.04
N ARG A 182 -12.92 3.72 6.99
CA ARG A 182 -13.78 3.22 8.07
C ARG A 182 -14.40 4.37 8.86
N ASP A 183 -13.56 5.30 9.30
CA ASP A 183 -13.95 6.43 10.13
C ASP A 183 -14.91 7.39 9.42
N ARG A 184 -14.79 7.53 8.09
CA ARG A 184 -15.68 8.35 7.26
C ARG A 184 -17.03 7.71 7.00
N LYS A 185 -17.06 6.39 6.81
CA LYS A 185 -18.31 5.65 6.50
C LYS A 185 -18.97 5.03 7.74
N GLY A 186 -18.40 5.23 8.94
CA GLY A 186 -18.96 4.73 10.20
C GLY A 186 -19.01 3.20 10.30
N LEU A 187 -18.05 2.50 9.69
CA LEU A 187 -18.06 1.04 9.59
C LEU A 187 -17.48 0.36 10.84
N SER A 188 -17.98 -0.84 11.14
CA SER A 188 -17.45 -1.69 12.22
C SER A 188 -16.02 -2.19 11.94
N ASN A 189 -15.27 -2.42 13.01
CA ASN A 189 -13.96 -3.09 12.97
C ASN A 189 -14.02 -4.53 12.48
N THR A 190 -15.18 -5.19 12.52
CA THR A 190 -15.35 -6.56 12.02
C THR A 190 -14.85 -6.71 10.58
N TRP A 191 -15.13 -5.73 9.72
CA TRP A 191 -14.70 -5.74 8.32
C TRP A 191 -13.20 -5.55 8.13
N VAL A 192 -12.55 -4.83 9.04
CA VAL A 192 -11.09 -4.71 9.07
C VAL A 192 -10.48 -6.07 9.41
N TRP A 193 -10.99 -6.75 10.43
CA TRP A 193 -10.51 -8.07 10.83
C TRP A 193 -10.75 -9.12 9.75
N LEU A 194 -11.94 -9.17 9.16
CA LEU A 194 -12.26 -10.10 8.07
C LEU A 194 -11.36 -9.85 6.85
N GLY A 195 -11.20 -8.59 6.44
CA GLY A 195 -10.31 -8.22 5.34
C GLY A 195 -8.86 -8.62 5.62
N SER A 196 -8.34 -8.30 6.80
CA SER A 196 -6.97 -8.67 7.20
C SER A 196 -6.79 -10.19 7.27
N LEU A 197 -7.73 -10.94 7.83
CA LEU A 197 -7.66 -12.41 7.86
C LEU A 197 -7.64 -12.99 6.44
N LEU A 198 -8.51 -12.50 5.55
CA LEU A 198 -8.52 -12.90 4.15
C LEU A 198 -7.21 -12.56 3.43
N GLY A 199 -6.61 -11.40 3.72
CA GLY A 199 -5.32 -11.01 3.18
C GLY A 199 -4.19 -11.96 3.61
N ILE A 200 -4.17 -12.36 4.88
CA ILE A 200 -3.20 -13.36 5.38
C ILE A 200 -3.45 -14.74 4.75
N ILE A 201 -4.70 -15.19 4.67
CA ILE A 201 -5.05 -16.46 4.03
C ILE A 201 -4.59 -16.46 2.56
N ALA A 202 -4.88 -15.38 1.82
CA ALA A 202 -4.45 -15.25 0.43
C ALA A 202 -2.91 -15.31 0.30
N LEU A 203 -2.18 -14.65 1.20
CA LEU A 203 -0.72 -14.69 1.21
C LEU A 203 -0.19 -16.11 1.48
N VAL A 204 -0.77 -16.81 2.46
CA VAL A 204 -0.39 -18.20 2.77
C VAL A 204 -0.69 -19.12 1.59
N SER A 205 -1.88 -19.02 0.99
CA SER A 205 -2.25 -19.82 -0.18
C SER A 205 -1.31 -19.58 -1.36
N ILE A 206 -0.93 -18.33 -1.63
CA ILE A 206 0.05 -18.02 -2.67
C ILE A 206 1.41 -18.65 -2.33
N GLY A 207 1.86 -18.56 -1.07
CA GLY A 207 3.09 -19.22 -0.63
C GLY A 207 3.08 -20.73 -0.84
N LEU A 208 1.95 -21.38 -0.54
CA LEU A 208 1.75 -22.83 -0.74
C LEU A 208 1.60 -23.26 -2.20
N LEU A 209 1.23 -22.35 -3.11
CA LEU A 209 1.16 -22.65 -4.55
C LEU A 209 2.53 -22.50 -5.23
N ILE A 210 3.45 -21.75 -4.63
CA ILE A 210 4.78 -21.46 -5.17
C ILE A 210 5.82 -22.49 -4.65
N GLY A 211 5.64 -23.01 -3.44
CA GLY A 211 6.53 -23.99 -2.79
C GLY A 211 5.93 -25.38 -2.69
#